data_AF-A0A975AT75-F1
#
_entry.id   AF-A0A975AT75-F1
#
_cell.length_a   1.000
_cell.length_b   1.000
_cell.length_c   1.000
_cell.angle_alpha   90.00
_cell.angle_beta   90.00
_cell.angle_gamma   90.00
#
_symmetry.space_group_name_H-M   'P 1'
#
loop_
_entity.id
_entity.type
_entity.pdbx_description
1 polymer ?
#
loop_
_entity_poly.entity_id
_entity_poly.type
_entity_poly.pdbx_seq_one_letter_code
_entity_poly.pdbx_strand_id
1 'polypeptide(L)'
;MSIQSHPWCFVAALLLMPSGAALAQSATLHQCANGTATQPRACAATGWVTGNINKKSGHYAESQSVPFRLVLSGYTPGSTGNTVTLEWDTTDGGRHAYDYLTSFDRTELLVMGNNPCSGVAGCSLGTFTTFPIPLDPQVAFAGVTQVPGVFVLFGSTITAVSGYTFIGDYSGRSSVQITLTFTANQASSVLAWGGHLAAQVDWSQGQAASNVNGSFQTRLYQTSGRSQGNQARSISGVTP
;
A
#
# COMPACT_ATOMS: atom_id res chain seq x y z
N MET A 1 70.49 -46.70 -5.51
CA MET A 1 69.10 -46.62 -5.01
C MET A 1 68.70 -45.15 -4.99
N SER A 2 67.92 -44.70 -5.97
CA SER A 2 67.39 -43.33 -6.02
C SER A 2 65.87 -43.44 -5.91
N ILE A 3 65.30 -42.79 -4.90
CA ILE A 3 63.86 -42.80 -4.59
C ILE A 3 63.25 -41.56 -5.24
N GLN A 4 62.33 -41.78 -6.19
CA GLN A 4 61.65 -40.72 -6.94
C GLN A 4 60.26 -40.46 -6.31
N SER A 5 60.12 -39.36 -5.56
CA SER A 5 58.84 -38.92 -5.00
C SER A 5 58.03 -38.11 -6.02
N HIS A 6 56.84 -38.60 -6.38
CA HIS A 6 55.89 -37.89 -7.25
C HIS A 6 54.97 -36.99 -6.40
N PRO A 7 54.74 -35.72 -6.76
CA PRO A 7 53.81 -34.86 -6.04
C PRO A 7 52.37 -35.19 -6.49
N TRP A 8 51.48 -35.36 -5.52
CA TRP A 8 50.06 -35.57 -5.76
C TRP A 8 49.39 -34.21 -5.96
N CYS A 9 48.92 -33.94 -7.18
CA CYS A 9 48.04 -32.81 -7.47
C CYS A 9 46.65 -33.08 -6.88
N PHE A 10 46.31 -32.42 -5.77
CA PHE A 10 44.93 -32.30 -5.32
C PHE A 10 44.21 -31.28 -6.21
N VAL A 11 43.37 -31.76 -7.14
CA VAL A 11 42.41 -30.90 -7.85
C VAL A 11 41.21 -30.70 -6.94
N ALA A 12 41.08 -29.51 -6.35
CA ALA A 12 39.87 -29.11 -5.64
C ALA A 12 38.74 -28.93 -6.66
N ALA A 13 37.79 -29.87 -6.69
CA ALA A 13 36.55 -29.71 -7.45
C ALA A 13 35.68 -28.65 -6.76
N LEU A 14 35.61 -27.46 -7.36
CA LEU A 14 34.68 -26.42 -6.96
C LEU A 14 33.26 -26.87 -7.34
N LEU A 15 32.52 -27.42 -6.38
CA LEU A 15 31.09 -27.67 -6.50
C LEU A 15 30.38 -26.32 -6.68
N LEU A 16 30.00 -25.99 -7.93
CA LEU A 16 29.00 -24.95 -8.17
C LEU A 16 27.69 -25.44 -7.54
N MET A 17 27.36 -24.91 -6.36
CA MET A 17 26.01 -25.04 -5.83
C MET A 17 25.06 -24.36 -6.83
N PRO A 18 23.98 -25.03 -7.28
CA PRO A 18 22.99 -24.36 -8.10
C PRO A 18 22.43 -23.19 -7.28
N SER A 19 22.63 -21.97 -7.77
CA SER A 19 21.97 -20.79 -7.23
C SER A 19 20.48 -21.08 -7.17
N GLY A 20 19.92 -21.18 -5.96
CA GLY A 20 18.50 -21.39 -5.77
C GLY A 20 17.72 -20.35 -6.58
N ALA A 21 16.72 -20.79 -7.34
CA ALA A 21 15.88 -19.89 -8.10
C ALA A 21 15.28 -18.84 -7.15
N ALA A 22 15.66 -17.58 -7.32
CA ALA A 22 15.05 -16.49 -6.59
C ALA A 22 13.55 -16.50 -6.94
N LEU A 23 12.68 -16.55 -5.93
CA LEU A 23 11.24 -16.38 -6.15
C LEU A 23 11.02 -15.02 -6.83
N ALA A 24 10.22 -15.01 -7.89
CA ALA A 24 9.83 -13.76 -8.54
C ALA A 24 8.93 -12.99 -7.58
N GLN A 25 9.47 -11.93 -6.96
CA GLN A 25 8.71 -11.05 -6.09
C GLN A 25 7.58 -10.38 -6.88
N SER A 26 6.38 -10.36 -6.32
CA SER A 26 5.24 -9.66 -6.92
C SER A 26 4.48 -8.87 -5.86
N ALA A 27 3.79 -7.83 -6.34
CA ALA A 27 3.02 -6.94 -5.50
C ALA A 27 1.75 -6.52 -6.26
N THR A 28 0.58 -6.81 -5.68
CA THR A 28 -0.72 -6.50 -6.29
C THR A 28 -1.48 -5.54 -5.39
N LEU A 29 -1.75 -4.34 -5.90
CA LEU A 29 -2.53 -3.32 -5.19
C LEU A 29 -4.03 -3.65 -5.32
N HIS A 30 -4.79 -3.52 -4.24
CA HIS A 30 -6.25 -3.60 -4.25
C HIS A 30 -6.81 -2.40 -3.50
N GLN A 31 -8.02 -2.02 -3.88
CA GLN A 31 -8.85 -1.09 -3.12
C GLN A 31 -10.18 -1.78 -2.78
N CYS A 32 -10.82 -1.37 -1.68
CA CYS A 32 -12.07 -1.96 -1.28
C CYS A 32 -13.26 -1.34 -2.00
N ALA A 33 -13.93 -2.12 -2.87
CA ALA A 33 -15.22 -1.77 -3.42
C ALA A 33 -16.31 -2.16 -2.41
N ASN A 34 -16.79 -1.20 -1.62
CA ASN A 34 -17.71 -1.46 -0.50
C ASN A 34 -19.19 -1.59 -0.91
N GLY A 35 -19.48 -1.77 -2.21
CA GLY A 35 -20.83 -1.94 -2.71
C GLY A 35 -21.59 -0.61 -2.82
N THR A 36 -22.88 -0.68 -3.13
CA THR A 36 -23.73 0.53 -3.16
C THR A 36 -24.29 0.79 -1.77
N ALA A 37 -24.77 2.00 -1.50
CA ALA A 37 -25.34 2.35 -0.18
C ALA A 37 -26.54 1.45 0.22
N THR A 38 -27.28 0.91 -0.74
CA THR A 38 -28.41 0.00 -0.50
C THR A 38 -28.02 -1.47 -0.47
N GLN A 39 -26.81 -1.81 -0.92
CA GLN A 39 -26.24 -3.15 -0.92
C GLN A 39 -24.76 -3.07 -0.52
N PRO A 40 -24.49 -2.73 0.76
CA PRO A 40 -23.12 -2.62 1.24
C PRO A 40 -22.44 -3.99 1.19
N ARG A 41 -21.13 -3.98 0.96
CA ARG A 41 -20.30 -5.17 0.86
C ARG A 41 -19.03 -4.95 1.66
N ALA A 42 -18.69 -5.92 2.50
CA ALA A 42 -17.43 -5.89 3.23
C ALA A 42 -16.21 -5.97 2.29
N CYS A 43 -15.13 -5.33 2.72
CA CYS A 43 -13.77 -5.45 2.23
C CYS A 43 -13.18 -6.83 2.57
N ALA A 44 -13.80 -7.86 2.03
CA ALA A 44 -13.39 -9.25 2.12
C ALA A 44 -13.71 -9.96 0.80
N ALA A 45 -12.99 -11.03 0.49
CA ALA A 45 -13.11 -11.80 -0.74
C ALA A 45 -13.19 -10.90 -1.98
N THR A 46 -14.34 -10.91 -2.67
CA THR A 46 -14.60 -10.13 -3.90
C THR A 46 -14.74 -8.62 -3.67
N GLY A 47 -14.80 -8.15 -2.42
CA GLY A 47 -14.74 -6.72 -2.09
C GLY A 47 -13.38 -6.10 -2.40
N TRP A 48 -12.31 -6.89 -2.45
CA TRP A 48 -10.97 -6.42 -2.81
C TRP A 48 -10.74 -6.44 -4.31
N VAL A 49 -10.87 -5.28 -4.97
CA VAL A 49 -10.78 -5.18 -6.42
C VAL A 49 -9.47 -4.57 -6.89
N THR A 50 -9.02 -4.98 -8.09
CA THR A 50 -7.93 -4.33 -8.82
C THR A 50 -8.41 -3.29 -9.83
N GLY A 51 -9.73 -3.19 -10.02
CA GLY A 51 -10.37 -2.24 -10.92
C GLY A 51 -10.81 -0.94 -10.22
N ASN A 52 -11.39 -0.05 -11.02
CA ASN A 52 -11.85 1.26 -10.58
C ASN A 52 -13.12 1.16 -9.72
N ILE A 53 -13.21 2.01 -8.71
CA ILE A 53 -14.44 2.22 -7.93
C ILE A 53 -15.19 3.40 -8.51
N ASN A 54 -16.50 3.26 -8.61
CA ASN A 54 -17.45 4.32 -8.92
C ASN A 54 -18.73 4.09 -8.13
N LYS A 55 -19.74 4.94 -8.29
CA LYS A 55 -21.03 4.86 -7.57
C LYS A 55 -21.78 3.51 -7.68
N LYS A 56 -21.44 2.66 -8.66
CA LYS A 56 -22.03 1.31 -8.81
C LYS A 56 -21.31 0.25 -8.00
N SER A 57 -20.05 0.49 -7.61
CA SER A 57 -19.20 -0.49 -6.93
C SER A 57 -18.73 -0.04 -5.54
N GLY A 58 -18.83 1.25 -5.23
CA GLY A 58 -18.57 1.84 -3.91
C GLY A 58 -19.51 3.01 -3.61
N HIS A 59 -19.65 3.33 -2.33
CA HIS A 59 -20.51 4.40 -1.81
C HIS A 59 -19.77 5.26 -0.77
N TYR A 60 -18.50 5.56 -1.03
CA TYR A 60 -17.70 6.41 -0.14
C TYR A 60 -18.10 7.88 -0.20
N ALA A 61 -18.05 8.52 0.95
CA ALA A 61 -18.30 9.94 1.15
C ALA A 61 -17.02 10.68 1.59
N GLU A 62 -17.06 12.01 1.51
CA GLU A 62 -16.08 12.88 2.16
C GLU A 62 -15.91 12.51 3.64
N SER A 63 -14.72 12.79 4.18
CA SER A 63 -14.29 12.40 5.52
C SER A 63 -14.20 10.89 5.76
N GLN A 64 -14.55 10.02 4.81
CA GLN A 64 -14.30 8.58 4.92
C GLN A 64 -12.93 8.22 4.37
N SER A 65 -12.40 7.10 4.85
CA SER A 65 -11.20 6.48 4.30
C SER A 65 -11.55 5.29 3.43
N VAL A 66 -10.96 5.24 2.23
CA VAL A 66 -10.99 4.06 1.36
C VAL A 66 -9.89 3.09 1.80
N PRO A 67 -10.20 1.84 2.18
CA PRO A 67 -9.20 0.84 2.49
C PRO A 67 -8.45 0.37 1.25
N PHE A 68 -7.14 0.30 1.36
CA PHE A 68 -6.23 -0.29 0.41
C PHE A 68 -5.51 -1.47 1.04
N ARG A 69 -5.18 -2.45 0.21
CA ARG A 69 -4.22 -3.50 0.57
C ARG A 69 -3.24 -3.75 -0.56
N LEU A 70 -2.02 -4.09 -0.20
CA LEU A 70 -1.00 -4.56 -1.12
C LEU A 70 -0.65 -6.00 -0.76
N VAL A 71 -0.96 -6.93 -1.67
CA VAL A 71 -0.60 -8.34 -1.54
C VAL A 71 0.81 -8.53 -2.08
N LEU A 72 1.75 -8.83 -1.19
CA LEU A 72 3.16 -9.09 -1.47
C LEU A 72 3.39 -10.60 -1.51
N SER A 73 4.10 -11.10 -2.51
CA SER A 73 4.45 -12.52 -2.62
C SER A 73 5.85 -12.73 -3.19
N GLY A 74 6.40 -13.93 -3.01
CA GLY A 74 7.73 -14.29 -3.52
C GLY A 74 8.88 -13.72 -2.71
N TYR A 75 8.65 -13.35 -1.45
CA TYR A 75 9.72 -12.90 -0.56
C TYR A 75 10.40 -14.09 0.13
N THR A 76 11.71 -13.98 0.36
CA THR A 76 12.44 -14.96 1.18
C THR A 76 12.21 -14.65 2.66
N PRO A 77 11.70 -15.59 3.48
CA PRO A 77 11.61 -15.39 4.93
C PRO A 77 12.98 -15.04 5.52
N GLY A 78 13.02 -14.02 6.38
CA GLY A 78 14.25 -13.45 6.93
C GLY A 78 14.90 -12.37 6.07
N SER A 79 14.42 -12.10 4.85
CA SER A 79 14.95 -10.98 4.04
C SER A 79 14.61 -9.63 4.69
N THR A 80 15.63 -8.79 4.83
CA THR A 80 15.54 -7.44 5.43
C THR A 80 15.74 -6.34 4.40
N GLY A 81 15.26 -5.13 4.67
CA GLY A 81 15.46 -3.98 3.79
C GLY A 81 14.58 -4.00 2.54
N ASN A 82 13.54 -4.84 2.52
CA ASN A 82 12.54 -4.82 1.47
C ASN A 82 11.76 -3.51 1.56
N THR A 83 11.44 -2.90 0.42
CA THR A 83 10.70 -1.63 0.40
C THR A 83 9.45 -1.68 -0.45
N VAL A 84 8.48 -0.84 -0.09
CA VAL A 84 7.28 -0.53 -0.87
C VAL A 84 7.13 0.99 -0.90
N THR A 85 7.06 1.57 -2.08
CA THR A 85 6.76 3.01 -2.26
C THR A 85 5.33 3.15 -2.76
N LEU A 86 4.51 3.80 -1.95
CA LEU A 86 3.13 4.16 -2.27
C LEU A 86 3.09 5.59 -2.79
N GLU A 87 2.15 5.86 -3.68
CA GLU A 87 1.85 7.22 -4.14
C GLU A 87 0.33 7.42 -4.24
N TRP A 88 -0.18 8.61 -3.94
CA TRP A 88 -1.58 8.96 -4.14
C TRP A 88 -1.72 10.39 -4.67
N ASP A 89 -2.79 10.64 -5.42
CA ASP A 89 -3.16 11.98 -5.88
C ASP A 89 -3.75 12.78 -4.72
N THR A 90 -3.16 13.94 -4.45
CA THR A 90 -3.61 14.87 -3.40
C THR A 90 -4.49 15.99 -3.92
N THR A 91 -4.23 16.52 -5.12
CA THR A 91 -5.11 17.50 -5.78
C THR A 91 -5.24 17.30 -7.27
N ASP A 92 -6.36 17.73 -7.86
CA ASP A 92 -6.53 17.86 -9.32
C ASP A 92 -7.23 19.17 -9.71
N GLY A 93 -6.41 20.12 -10.19
CA GLY A 93 -6.85 21.46 -10.55
C GLY A 93 -7.38 22.24 -9.35
N GLY A 94 -6.64 22.20 -8.23
CA GLY A 94 -6.97 22.94 -7.01
C GLY A 94 -7.76 22.17 -5.96
N ARG A 95 -8.50 21.13 -6.37
CA ARG A 95 -9.44 20.41 -5.50
C ARG A 95 -8.77 19.20 -4.87
N HIS A 96 -9.00 19.00 -3.57
CA HIS A 96 -8.40 17.91 -2.81
C HIS A 96 -9.06 16.56 -3.09
N ALA A 97 -8.22 15.53 -3.22
CA ALA A 97 -8.58 14.17 -3.58
C ALA A 97 -8.41 13.23 -2.37
N TYR A 98 -7.34 12.43 -2.34
CA TYR A 98 -6.88 11.83 -1.09
C TYR A 98 -5.98 12.82 -0.37
N ASP A 99 -6.42 13.42 0.73
CA ASP A 99 -5.65 14.45 1.43
C ASP A 99 -4.54 13.88 2.32
N TYR A 100 -4.81 12.79 3.04
CA TYR A 100 -3.81 12.09 3.86
C TYR A 100 -4.12 10.60 4.05
N LEU A 101 -3.20 9.88 4.69
CA LEU A 101 -3.33 8.46 4.98
C LEU A 101 -3.86 8.20 6.40
N THR A 102 -4.57 7.09 6.58
CA THR A 102 -5.20 6.65 7.83
C THR A 102 -5.08 5.12 8.00
N SER A 103 -5.55 4.56 9.11
CA SER A 103 -5.68 3.10 9.26
C SER A 103 -6.69 2.51 8.26
N PHE A 104 -6.44 1.29 7.77
CA PHE A 104 -7.29 0.65 6.77
C PHE A 104 -8.74 0.43 7.23
N ASP A 105 -8.93 0.24 8.53
CA ASP A 105 -10.20 -0.07 9.17
C ASP A 105 -10.93 1.17 9.70
N ARG A 106 -10.47 2.39 9.37
CA ARG A 106 -11.09 3.63 9.87
C ARG A 106 -12.57 3.74 9.51
N THR A 107 -12.92 3.50 8.24
CA THR A 107 -14.33 3.46 7.78
C THR A 107 -14.87 2.04 7.83
N GLU A 108 -14.10 1.11 7.28
CA GLU A 108 -14.50 -0.27 7.05
C GLU A 108 -13.96 -1.14 8.17
N LEU A 109 -14.66 -1.09 9.31
CA LEU A 109 -14.24 -1.71 10.57
C LEU A 109 -14.14 -3.24 10.46
N LEU A 110 -13.12 -3.83 11.11
CA LEU A 110 -12.94 -5.29 11.19
C LEU A 110 -14.18 -6.02 11.75
N VAL A 111 -14.84 -5.44 12.76
CA VAL A 111 -16.03 -6.02 13.40
C VAL A 111 -17.23 -6.16 12.45
N MET A 112 -17.21 -5.47 11.30
CA MET A 112 -18.24 -5.57 10.26
C MET A 112 -17.88 -6.60 9.17
N GLY A 113 -16.90 -7.46 9.42
CA GLY A 113 -16.48 -8.52 8.49
C GLY A 113 -15.45 -8.09 7.45
N ASN A 114 -14.94 -6.86 7.55
CA ASN A 114 -13.82 -6.38 6.74
C ASN A 114 -12.54 -7.16 7.10
N ASN A 115 -11.81 -7.62 6.09
CA ASN A 115 -10.65 -8.49 6.32
C ASN A 115 -9.59 -8.29 5.21
N PRO A 116 -8.50 -7.56 5.47
CA PRO A 116 -7.40 -7.36 4.52
C PRO A 116 -6.71 -8.67 4.11
N CYS A 117 -6.70 -9.70 4.96
CA CYS A 117 -6.14 -11.02 4.67
C CYS A 117 -7.06 -11.92 3.83
N SER A 118 -8.32 -11.54 3.60
CA SER A 118 -9.28 -12.42 2.94
C SER A 118 -8.80 -12.83 1.53
N GLY A 119 -8.74 -14.13 1.28
CA GLY A 119 -8.32 -14.69 -0.01
C GLY A 119 -6.80 -14.65 -0.26
N VAL A 120 -5.98 -14.34 0.75
CA VAL A 120 -4.51 -14.38 0.65
C VAL A 120 -3.98 -15.51 1.51
N ALA A 121 -3.40 -16.53 0.86
CA ALA A 121 -2.82 -17.68 1.54
C ALA A 121 -1.71 -17.26 2.52
N GLY A 122 -1.72 -17.80 3.74
CA GLY A 122 -0.75 -17.48 4.78
C GLY A 122 -0.94 -16.13 5.47
N CYS A 123 -1.95 -15.33 5.09
CA CYS A 123 -2.29 -14.10 5.80
C CYS A 123 -3.29 -14.38 6.92
N SER A 124 -3.03 -13.83 8.12
CA SER A 124 -3.93 -13.91 9.27
C SER A 124 -4.02 -12.56 9.97
N LEU A 125 -5.21 -12.23 10.49
CA LEU A 125 -5.42 -11.03 11.30
C LEU A 125 -4.75 -11.12 12.68
N GLY A 126 -4.28 -12.29 13.10
CA GLY A 126 -3.62 -12.50 14.39
C GLY A 126 -2.10 -12.29 14.37
N THR A 127 -1.48 -12.04 13.21
CA THR A 127 -0.03 -11.88 13.10
C THR A 127 0.28 -10.68 12.21
N PHE A 128 0.59 -9.56 12.84
CA PHE A 128 0.88 -8.32 12.15
C PHE A 128 1.83 -7.45 12.97
N THR A 129 2.41 -6.47 12.29
CA THR A 129 3.05 -5.33 12.94
C THR A 129 2.42 -4.04 12.46
N THR A 130 2.44 -3.02 13.30
CA THR A 130 1.97 -1.69 12.96
C THR A 130 3.11 -0.70 12.95
N PHE A 131 3.03 0.32 12.10
CA PHE A 131 3.91 1.48 12.16
C PHE A 131 3.05 2.75 12.04
N PRO A 132 3.24 3.77 12.90
CA PRO A 132 2.48 5.01 12.82
C PRO A 132 2.60 5.66 11.44
N ILE A 133 1.47 6.11 10.89
CA ILE A 133 1.48 6.99 9.73
C ILE A 133 1.99 8.35 10.22
N PRO A 134 3.08 8.90 9.65
CA PRO A 134 3.58 10.21 10.05
C PRO A 134 2.53 11.30 9.85
N LEU A 135 2.65 12.41 10.57
CA LEU A 135 1.85 13.59 10.28
C LEU A 135 2.30 14.17 8.94
N ASP A 136 1.37 14.37 8.01
CA ASP A 136 1.64 15.02 6.73
C ASP A 136 1.85 16.53 6.98
N PRO A 137 3.06 17.05 6.74
CA PRO A 137 3.36 18.46 6.99
C PRO A 137 2.61 19.42 6.06
N GLN A 138 2.23 19.03 4.83
CA GLN A 138 1.44 19.91 3.96
C GLN A 138 0.00 20.05 4.45
N VAL A 139 -0.59 18.95 4.93
CA VAL A 139 -1.94 18.94 5.52
C VAL A 139 -1.96 19.73 6.82
N ALA A 140 -0.99 19.50 7.70
CA ALA A 140 -0.86 20.23 8.95
C ALA A 140 -0.63 21.74 8.73
N PHE A 141 0.21 22.10 7.75
CA PHE A 141 0.46 23.50 7.39
C PHE A 141 -0.78 24.20 6.81
N ALA A 142 -1.64 23.46 6.12
CA ALA A 142 -2.93 23.96 5.64
C ALA A 142 -3.99 24.13 6.74
N GLY A 143 -3.66 23.79 8.00
CA GLY A 143 -4.58 23.90 9.14
C GLY A 143 -5.54 22.72 9.30
N VAL A 144 -5.37 21.66 8.50
CA VAL A 144 -6.17 20.44 8.60
C VAL A 144 -5.58 19.52 9.67
N THR A 145 -6.44 19.02 10.56
CA THR A 145 -6.03 18.06 11.59
C THR A 145 -6.12 16.65 11.04
N GLN A 146 -4.99 16.08 10.64
CA GLN A 146 -4.92 14.69 10.20
C GLN A 146 -5.41 13.75 11.31
N VAL A 147 -6.33 12.86 10.95
CA VAL A 147 -6.71 11.74 11.82
C VAL A 147 -5.52 10.78 11.97
N PRO A 148 -5.05 10.48 13.19
CA PRO A 148 -3.97 9.52 13.39
C PRO A 148 -4.31 8.14 12.83
N GLY A 149 -3.31 7.44 12.33
CA GLY A 149 -3.47 6.09 11.81
C GLY A 149 -2.19 5.28 11.82
N VAL A 150 -2.29 4.01 11.46
CA VAL A 150 -1.15 3.10 11.33
C VAL A 150 -1.19 2.37 10.00
N PHE A 151 0.00 2.13 9.44
CA PHE A 151 0.17 1.06 8.48
C PHE A 151 0.14 -0.28 9.22
N VAL A 152 -0.53 -1.28 8.65
CA VAL A 152 -0.58 -2.64 9.20
C VAL A 152 0.01 -3.60 8.18
N LEU A 153 1.03 -4.36 8.58
CA LEU A 153 1.62 -5.40 7.74
C LEU A 153 1.35 -6.77 8.37
N PHE A 154 0.48 -7.54 7.73
CA PHE A 154 0.15 -8.89 8.14
C PHE A 154 1.20 -9.88 7.64
N GLY A 155 1.74 -10.69 8.55
CA GLY A 155 2.70 -11.75 8.25
C GLY A 155 4.15 -11.32 8.08
N SER A 156 4.47 -10.03 8.26
CA SER A 156 5.82 -9.48 8.17
C SER A 156 5.98 -8.29 9.12
N THR A 157 7.21 -7.79 9.27
CA THR A 157 7.54 -6.73 10.24
C THR A 157 7.90 -5.42 9.53
N ILE A 158 7.12 -4.36 9.74
CA ILE A 158 7.50 -3.00 9.32
C ILE A 158 8.65 -2.53 10.22
N THR A 159 9.74 -2.07 9.61
CA THR A 159 10.93 -1.60 10.33
C THR A 159 11.14 -0.09 10.22
N ALA A 160 10.63 0.55 9.16
CA ALA A 160 10.68 2.00 9.01
C ALA A 160 9.60 2.50 8.05
N VAL A 161 9.26 3.79 8.20
CA VAL A 161 8.48 4.58 7.25
C VAL A 161 9.23 5.88 7.00
N SER A 162 9.37 6.28 5.73
CA SER A 162 10.05 7.51 5.33
C SER A 162 9.22 8.75 5.65
N GLY A 163 9.84 9.94 5.50
CA GLY A 163 9.07 11.16 5.29
C GLY A 163 8.35 11.15 3.94
N TYR A 164 7.49 12.14 3.74
CA TYR A 164 6.75 12.34 2.50
C TYR A 164 7.61 13.00 1.42
N THR A 165 7.42 12.55 0.17
CA THR A 165 7.92 13.25 -1.02
C THR A 165 6.74 13.86 -1.76
N PHE A 166 6.74 15.19 -1.87
CA PHE A 166 5.66 15.95 -2.53
C PHE A 166 6.00 16.19 -3.99
N ILE A 167 5.01 15.99 -4.87
CA ILE A 167 5.12 16.17 -6.32
C ILE A 167 4.03 17.16 -6.74
N GLY A 168 4.43 18.30 -7.29
CA GLY A 168 3.51 19.39 -7.63
C GLY A 168 3.07 20.20 -6.40
N ASP A 169 2.04 21.02 -6.59
CA ASP A 169 1.45 21.86 -5.54
C ASP A 169 -0.09 21.78 -5.58
N TYR A 170 -0.72 22.23 -4.49
CA TYR A 170 -2.16 22.13 -4.34
C TYR A 170 -2.97 23.00 -5.31
N SER A 171 -2.38 24.03 -5.94
CA SER A 171 -3.08 24.85 -6.94
C SER A 171 -3.33 24.10 -8.25
N GLY A 172 -2.49 23.10 -8.55
CA GLY A 172 -2.55 22.29 -9.75
C GLY A 172 -2.94 20.84 -9.46
N ARG A 173 -2.29 19.93 -10.18
CA ARG A 173 -2.28 18.51 -9.87
C ARG A 173 -1.08 18.20 -8.98
N SER A 174 -1.32 17.48 -7.89
CA SER A 174 -0.27 17.04 -7.00
C SER A 174 -0.44 15.58 -6.58
N SER A 175 0.67 14.95 -6.26
CA SER A 175 0.71 13.63 -5.62
C SER A 175 1.76 13.59 -4.53
N VAL A 176 1.63 12.61 -3.64
CA VAL A 176 2.56 12.40 -2.53
C VAL A 176 3.01 10.97 -2.50
N GLN A 177 4.30 10.75 -2.22
CA GLN A 177 4.88 9.45 -2.04
C GLN A 177 5.31 9.20 -0.59
N ILE A 178 5.23 7.94 -0.16
CA ILE A 178 5.81 7.47 1.10
C ILE A 178 6.37 6.06 0.92
N THR A 179 7.52 5.78 1.54
CA THR A 179 8.19 4.48 1.45
C THR A 179 8.17 3.77 2.79
N LEU A 180 7.75 2.51 2.78
CA LEU A 180 7.83 1.60 3.90
C LEU A 180 8.99 0.64 3.70
N THR A 181 9.72 0.35 4.78
CA THR A 181 10.74 -0.69 4.83
C THR A 181 10.28 -1.81 5.76
N PHE A 182 10.51 -3.06 5.37
CA PHE A 182 10.08 -4.21 6.14
C PHE A 182 11.07 -5.39 6.09
N THR A 183 10.93 -6.26 7.09
CA THR A 183 11.52 -7.60 7.12
C THR A 183 10.43 -8.61 6.78
N ALA A 184 10.68 -9.47 5.79
CA ALA A 184 9.74 -10.50 5.39
C ALA A 184 9.84 -11.68 6.36
N ASN A 185 8.77 -11.98 7.12
CA ASN A 185 8.79 -13.14 8.04
C ASN A 185 8.27 -14.41 7.36
N GLN A 186 7.60 -14.26 6.22
CA GLN A 186 7.09 -15.35 5.40
C GLN A 186 7.06 -14.93 3.93
N ALA A 187 6.74 -15.86 3.03
CA ALA A 187 6.78 -15.61 1.59
C ALA A 187 5.65 -14.73 1.06
N SER A 188 4.56 -14.56 1.80
CA SER A 188 3.42 -13.71 1.41
C SER A 188 2.96 -12.83 2.56
N SER A 189 2.67 -11.56 2.28
CA SER A 189 2.28 -10.59 3.30
C SER A 189 1.26 -9.62 2.73
N VAL A 190 0.50 -8.98 3.61
CA VAL A 190 -0.47 -7.97 3.21
C VAL A 190 -0.18 -6.69 3.96
N LEU A 191 0.20 -5.64 3.23
CA LEU A 191 0.24 -4.28 3.77
C LEU A 191 -1.15 -3.66 3.61
N ALA A 192 -1.69 -3.01 4.64
CA ALA A 192 -2.99 -2.36 4.62
C ALA A 192 -2.93 -0.93 5.20
N TRP A 193 -3.66 -0.02 4.56
CA TRP A 193 -3.83 1.39 4.98
C TRP A 193 -5.13 1.95 4.43
N GLY A 194 -5.51 3.16 4.85
CA GLY A 194 -6.64 3.90 4.30
C GLY A 194 -6.19 5.20 3.65
N GLY A 195 -6.80 5.58 2.52
CA GLY A 195 -6.69 6.93 1.96
C GLY A 195 -7.90 7.75 2.39
N HIS A 196 -7.68 8.83 3.14
CA HIS A 196 -8.75 9.74 3.58
C HIS A 196 -9.26 10.57 2.40
N LEU A 197 -10.58 10.61 2.24
CA LEU A 197 -11.25 11.39 1.22
C LEU A 197 -11.43 12.81 1.74
N ALA A 198 -10.76 13.75 1.08
CA ALA A 198 -10.80 15.16 1.43
C ALA A 198 -12.23 15.66 1.58
N ALA A 199 -12.49 16.42 2.64
CA ALA A 199 -13.81 16.92 2.97
C ALA A 199 -13.88 18.44 2.93
N GLN A 200 -15.05 18.98 2.63
CA GLN A 200 -15.27 20.44 2.57
C GLN A 200 -15.11 21.10 3.95
N VAL A 201 -15.31 20.35 5.04
CA VAL A 201 -15.04 20.82 6.40
C VAL A 201 -13.54 21.10 6.62
N ASP A 202 -12.66 20.40 5.92
CA ASP A 202 -11.22 20.55 6.02
C ASP A 202 -10.68 21.56 4.99
N TRP A 203 -11.22 21.51 3.76
CA TRP A 203 -10.63 22.18 2.60
C TRP A 203 -11.45 23.34 2.04
N SER A 204 -12.57 23.70 2.69
CA SER A 204 -13.60 24.64 2.24
C SER A 204 -14.55 24.12 1.15
N GLN A 205 -15.68 24.81 1.00
CA GLN A 205 -16.74 24.44 0.08
C GLN A 205 -16.24 24.35 -1.36
N GLY A 206 -16.53 23.23 -2.04
CA GLY A 206 -16.16 23.03 -3.44
C GLY A 206 -14.71 22.58 -3.69
N GLN A 207 -13.91 22.38 -2.64
CA GLN A 207 -12.49 22.03 -2.73
C GLN A 207 -12.16 20.61 -2.25
N ALA A 208 -13.15 19.73 -2.20
CA ALA A 208 -13.04 18.41 -1.60
C ALA A 208 -13.15 17.26 -2.62
N ALA A 209 -13.08 16.02 -2.13
CA ALA A 209 -13.02 14.82 -2.96
C ALA A 209 -14.24 14.64 -3.87
N SER A 210 -15.44 15.04 -3.39
CA SER A 210 -16.67 14.99 -4.20
C SER A 210 -16.68 16.00 -5.35
N ASN A 211 -15.82 17.03 -5.29
CA ASN A 211 -15.73 18.08 -6.30
C ASN A 211 -14.67 17.81 -7.36
N VAL A 212 -13.79 16.83 -7.16
CA VAL A 212 -12.76 16.46 -8.15
C VAL A 212 -13.43 16.01 -9.46
N ASN A 213 -13.01 16.62 -10.57
CA ASN A 213 -13.52 16.27 -11.89
C ASN A 213 -12.92 14.93 -12.36
N GLY A 214 -13.74 13.88 -12.35
CA GLY A 214 -13.33 12.56 -12.85
C GLY A 214 -12.90 11.62 -11.74
N SER A 215 -11.68 11.09 -11.83
CA SER A 215 -11.15 10.09 -10.89
C SER A 215 -9.75 10.42 -10.44
N PHE A 216 -9.44 10.09 -9.21
CA PHE A 216 -8.11 10.19 -8.61
C PHE A 216 -7.69 8.84 -8.06
N GLN A 217 -6.38 8.64 -7.82
CA GLN A 217 -5.82 7.30 -7.66
C GLN A 217 -4.84 7.17 -6.50
N THR A 218 -4.74 5.95 -5.99
CA THR A 218 -3.57 5.47 -5.26
C THR A 218 -2.83 4.46 -6.13
N ARG A 219 -1.50 4.44 -6.08
CA ARG A 219 -0.64 3.59 -6.90
C ARG A 219 0.51 2.99 -6.11
N LEU A 220 0.91 1.79 -6.53
CA LEU A 220 2.19 1.21 -6.15
C LEU A 220 3.25 1.74 -7.11
N TYR A 221 4.15 2.57 -6.61
CA TYR A 221 5.19 3.18 -7.42
C TYR A 221 6.35 2.18 -7.66
N GLN A 222 6.89 1.64 -6.57
CA GLN A 222 8.04 0.72 -6.60
C GLN A 222 8.00 -0.30 -5.47
N THR A 223 8.69 -1.42 -5.67
CA THR A 223 9.08 -2.33 -4.58
C THR A 223 10.56 -2.66 -4.67
N SER A 224 11.30 -2.57 -3.57
CA SER A 224 12.74 -2.86 -3.52
C SER A 224 13.52 -2.21 -4.69
N GLY A 225 13.16 -0.95 -5.01
CA GLY A 225 13.75 -0.15 -6.09
C GLY A 225 13.34 -0.53 -7.52
N ARG A 226 12.38 -1.45 -7.71
CA ARG A 226 11.90 -1.89 -9.02
C ARG A 226 10.50 -1.38 -9.28
N SER A 227 10.26 -0.81 -10.47
CA SER A 227 8.90 -0.49 -10.93
C SER A 227 8.08 -1.77 -11.06
N GLN A 228 6.83 -1.72 -10.61
CA GLN A 228 5.89 -2.84 -10.70
C GLN A 228 4.87 -2.68 -11.85
N GLY A 229 5.20 -1.83 -12.83
CA GLY A 229 4.29 -1.43 -13.90
C GLY A 229 3.18 -0.50 -13.42
N ASN A 230 2.14 -0.32 -14.23
CA ASN A 230 1.01 0.58 -13.94
C ASN A 230 0.04 -0.06 -12.92
N GLN A 231 0.43 -0.10 -11.64
CA GLN A 231 -0.42 -0.57 -10.54
C GLN A 231 -1.12 0.61 -9.86
N ALA A 232 -2.15 1.16 -10.50
CA ALA A 232 -2.96 2.25 -9.94
C ALA A 232 -4.42 1.83 -9.75
N ARG A 233 -5.07 2.35 -8.72
CA ARG A 233 -6.47 2.10 -8.38
C ARG A 233 -7.20 3.42 -8.24
N SER A 234 -8.19 3.64 -9.11
CA SER A 234 -8.91 4.90 -9.17
C SER A 234 -10.27 4.81 -8.50
N ILE A 235 -10.70 5.93 -7.92
CA ILE A 235 -12.06 6.15 -7.43
C ILE A 235 -12.67 7.34 -8.13
N SER A 236 -13.97 7.29 -8.39
CA SER A 236 -14.78 8.42 -8.81
C SER A 236 -16.13 8.42 -8.11
N GLY A 237 -16.82 9.56 -8.15
CA GLY A 237 -18.19 9.67 -7.67
C GLY A 237 -18.34 9.59 -6.14
N VAL A 238 -17.34 10.07 -5.41
CA VAL A 238 -17.42 10.34 -3.97
C VAL A 238 -18.59 11.28 -3.68
N THR A 239 -19.35 11.00 -2.64
CA THR A 239 -20.44 11.90 -2.20
C THR A 239 -19.94 12.94 -1.22
N PRO A 240 -20.51 14.15 -1.19
CA PRO A 240 -20.25 15.12 -0.12
C PRO A 240 -20.58 14.57 1.27
#